data_AF-A0A928A9P9-F1
#
_entry.id   AF-A0A928A9P9-F1
#
_cell.length_a   1.000
_cell.length_b   1.000
_cell.length_c   1.000
_cell.angle_alpha   90.00
_cell.angle_beta   90.00
_cell.angle_gamma   90.00
#
_symmetry.space_group_name_H-M   'P 1'
#
loop_
_entity.id
_entity.type
_entity.pdbx_description
1 polymer ?
#
loop_
_entity_poly.entity_id
_entity_poly.type
_entity_poly.pdbx_seq_one_letter_code
_entity_poly.pdbx_strand_id
1 'polypeptide(L)'
;MKKLISKLLLPFLCLTFISCTPKEEKEITCSQVIEKYEELGYEIFHEEDVIGEDDYSCMVRVENKDENEYIFFYFFTSKEGANKYAKENKYSFITYLFSIALGDPTWVHVETYNNIEIEYIDKELYKPFLELTK
;
A
#
# COMPACT_ATOMS: atom_id res chain seq x y z
N MET A 1 66.03 -20.81 -17.61
CA MET A 1 65.50 -19.70 -16.80
C MET A 1 64.56 -20.29 -15.76
N LYS A 2 64.90 -20.16 -14.47
CA LYS A 2 64.12 -20.67 -13.33
C LYS A 2 63.28 -19.52 -12.74
N LYS A 3 62.20 -19.91 -12.05
CA LYS A 3 61.42 -19.17 -11.02
C LYS A 3 60.37 -18.19 -11.59
N LEU A 4 59.15 -18.06 -11.07
CA LEU A 4 58.53 -18.51 -9.81
C LEU A 4 57.01 -18.52 -10.04
N ILE A 5 56.35 -19.66 -9.85
CA ILE A 5 54.89 -19.75 -9.74
C ILE A 5 54.55 -19.17 -8.36
N SER A 6 54.10 -17.93 -8.33
CA SER A 6 53.60 -17.31 -7.11
C SER A 6 52.22 -17.87 -6.80
N LYS A 7 52.19 -18.84 -5.88
CA LYS A 7 50.99 -19.21 -5.14
C LYS A 7 50.59 -18.01 -4.29
N LEU A 8 49.61 -17.23 -4.74
CA LEU A 8 48.88 -16.34 -3.85
C LEU A 8 47.53 -16.96 -3.56
N LEU A 9 47.41 -17.35 -2.30
CA LEU A 9 46.27 -17.97 -1.65
C LEU A 9 44.99 -17.18 -1.90
N LEU A 10 43.95 -17.89 -2.36
CA LEU A 10 42.57 -17.56 -2.00
C LEU A 10 42.44 -17.69 -0.47
N PRO A 11 41.82 -16.71 0.19
CA PRO A 11 40.82 -17.02 1.18
C PRO A 11 39.46 -16.58 0.63
N PHE A 12 38.60 -17.57 0.37
CA PHE A 12 37.24 -17.59 0.89
C PHE A 12 36.60 -16.19 1.04
N LEU A 13 36.25 -15.53 -0.06
CA LEU A 13 35.23 -14.49 -0.01
C LEU A 13 33.90 -15.24 0.12
N CYS A 14 33.52 -15.46 1.36
CA CYS A 14 32.28 -16.09 1.75
C CYS A 14 31.13 -15.39 1.01
N LEU A 15 30.50 -16.12 0.07
CA LEU A 15 29.22 -15.74 -0.50
C LEU A 15 28.23 -15.64 0.65
N THR A 16 28.05 -14.43 1.18
CA THR A 16 26.81 -14.06 1.83
C THR A 16 26.10 -13.12 0.88
N PHE A 17 25.68 -13.67 -0.27
CA PHE A 17 24.37 -13.29 -0.75
C PHE A 17 23.43 -13.71 0.37
N ILE A 18 23.18 -12.80 1.31
CA ILE A 18 21.89 -12.73 1.94
C ILE A 18 20.98 -12.58 0.73
N SER A 19 20.45 -13.71 0.26
CA SER A 19 19.24 -13.71 -0.53
C SER A 19 18.22 -13.09 0.40
N CYS A 20 18.15 -11.76 0.36
CA CYS A 20 16.95 -11.04 0.68
C CYS A 20 15.99 -11.51 -0.42
N THR A 21 15.46 -12.72 -0.27
CA THR A 21 14.24 -13.11 -0.95
C THR A 21 13.28 -12.01 -0.57
N PRO A 22 12.81 -11.19 -1.52
CA PRO A 22 11.76 -10.23 -1.24
C PRO A 22 10.71 -11.00 -0.47
N LYS A 23 10.41 -10.57 0.76
CA LYS A 23 9.33 -11.18 1.52
C LYS A 23 8.12 -11.02 0.62
N GLU A 24 7.58 -12.11 0.08
CA GLU A 24 6.37 -12.04 -0.72
C GLU A 24 5.30 -11.41 0.17
N GLU A 25 4.95 -10.17 -0.15
CA GLU A 25 3.89 -9.43 0.52
C GLU A 25 2.60 -10.19 0.19
N LYS A 26 1.87 -10.63 1.22
CA LYS A 26 0.64 -11.40 1.09
C LYS A 26 -0.32 -10.68 0.14
N GLU A 27 -0.85 -11.39 -0.83
CA GLU A 27 -1.86 -10.85 -1.73
C GLU A 27 -3.18 -10.71 -0.97
N ILE A 28 -3.77 -9.51 -1.02
CA ILE A 28 -5.07 -9.19 -0.41
C ILE A 28 -6.03 -8.86 -1.54
N THR A 29 -7.21 -9.47 -1.53
CA THR A 29 -8.24 -9.26 -2.55
C THR A 29 -9.31 -8.27 -2.09
N CYS A 30 -10.02 -7.69 -3.05
CA CYS A 30 -11.18 -6.83 -2.82
C CYS A 30 -12.23 -7.49 -1.92
N SER A 31 -12.57 -8.77 -2.19
CA SER A 31 -13.52 -9.53 -1.39
C SER A 31 -13.08 -9.72 0.07
N GLN A 32 -11.78 -9.93 0.33
CA GLN A 32 -11.27 -10.09 1.69
C GLN A 32 -11.41 -8.81 2.52
N VAL A 33 -11.28 -7.64 1.88
CA VAL A 33 -11.53 -6.36 2.54
C VAL A 33 -13.02 -6.22 2.84
N ILE A 34 -13.89 -6.47 1.86
CA ILE A 34 -15.35 -6.39 2.04
C ILE A 34 -15.79 -7.28 3.22
N GLU A 35 -15.44 -8.57 3.19
CA GLU A 35 -15.79 -9.52 4.26
C GLU A 35 -15.32 -9.04 5.63
N LYS A 36 -14.07 -8.55 5.73
CA LYS A 36 -13.50 -8.07 6.99
C LYS A 36 -14.26 -6.90 7.58
N TYR A 37 -14.68 -5.93 6.78
CA TYR A 37 -15.37 -4.74 7.27
C TYR A 37 -16.88 -4.98 7.45
N GLU A 38 -17.51 -5.84 6.66
CA GLU A 38 -18.89 -6.28 6.89
C GLU A 38 -19.03 -7.04 8.22
N GLU A 39 -18.08 -7.93 8.56
CA GLU A 39 -18.06 -8.64 9.85
C GLU A 39 -18.00 -7.69 11.05
N LEU A 40 -17.38 -6.53 10.88
CA LEU A 40 -17.28 -5.49 11.90
C LEU A 40 -18.49 -4.54 11.93
N GLY A 41 -19.44 -4.70 10.99
CA GLY A 41 -20.67 -3.94 10.93
C GLY A 41 -20.57 -2.58 10.23
N TYR A 42 -19.51 -2.33 9.45
CA TYR A 42 -19.39 -1.10 8.66
C TYR A 42 -20.28 -1.16 7.42
N GLU A 43 -20.61 0.02 6.88
CA GLU A 43 -21.25 0.08 5.58
C GLU A 43 -20.23 0.02 4.47
N ILE A 44 -20.53 -0.77 3.45
CA ILE A 44 -19.66 -0.99 2.31
C ILE A 44 -20.37 -0.52 1.05
N PHE A 45 -19.67 0.33 0.31
CA PHE A 45 -19.94 0.59 -1.09
C PHE A 45 -18.81 -0.03 -1.92
N HIS A 46 -19.15 -0.79 -2.94
CA HIS A 46 -18.19 -1.51 -3.77
C HIS A 46 -18.54 -1.32 -5.25
N GLU A 47 -17.52 -1.00 -6.04
CA GLU A 47 -17.61 -0.87 -7.49
C GLU A 47 -16.55 -1.74 -8.17
N GLU A 48 -16.98 -2.63 -9.08
CA GLU A 48 -16.14 -3.44 -9.96
C GLU A 48 -16.05 -2.80 -11.35
N ASP A 49 -14.97 -3.09 -12.09
CA ASP A 49 -14.77 -2.67 -13.49
C ASP A 49 -14.61 -1.15 -13.70
N VAL A 50 -13.97 -0.45 -12.77
CA VAL A 50 -13.63 0.98 -12.94
C VAL A 50 -12.44 1.17 -13.87
N ILE A 51 -12.60 0.74 -15.13
CA ILE A 51 -11.61 0.96 -16.19
C ILE A 51 -11.71 2.42 -16.67
N GLY A 52 -11.18 3.35 -15.86
CA GLY A 52 -10.97 4.77 -16.15
C GLY A 52 -9.52 5.09 -16.52
N GLU A 53 -9.12 6.37 -16.48
CA GLU A 53 -7.72 6.80 -16.74
C GLU A 53 -6.70 6.27 -15.70
N ASP A 54 -7.19 5.73 -14.58
CA ASP A 54 -6.43 5.39 -13.38
C ASP A 54 -6.16 3.88 -13.19
N ASP A 55 -6.67 2.99 -14.05
CA ASP A 55 -6.33 1.55 -14.10
C ASP A 55 -6.63 0.69 -12.83
N TYR A 56 -7.54 1.10 -11.94
CA TYR A 56 -8.01 0.25 -10.83
C TYR A 56 -9.20 -0.65 -11.21
N SER A 57 -9.16 -1.92 -10.83
CA SER A 57 -10.17 -2.93 -11.17
C SER A 57 -11.29 -3.07 -10.13
N CYS A 58 -11.06 -2.64 -8.89
CA CYS A 58 -12.09 -2.57 -7.85
C CYS A 58 -11.85 -1.33 -6.97
N MET A 59 -12.93 -0.70 -6.53
CA MET A 59 -12.91 0.30 -5.46
C MET A 59 -13.89 -0.10 -4.35
N VAL A 60 -13.41 -0.06 -3.11
CA VAL A 60 -14.22 -0.28 -1.90
C VAL A 60 -14.18 0.98 -1.05
N ARG A 61 -15.34 1.54 -0.74
CA ARG A 61 -15.52 2.58 0.27
C ARG A 61 -16.18 1.96 1.50
N VAL A 62 -15.56 2.14 2.65
CA VAL A 62 -16.10 1.73 3.94
C VAL A 62 -16.44 2.97 4.74
N GLU A 63 -17.63 3.00 5.34
CA GLU A 63 -18.12 4.13 6.13
C GLU A 63 -18.50 3.70 7.55
N ASN A 64 -18.11 4.52 8.53
CA ASN A 64 -18.66 4.48 9.87
C ASN A 64 -19.81 5.50 9.98
N LYS A 65 -21.05 4.99 9.99
CA LYS A 65 -22.28 5.82 10.00
C LYS A 65 -22.36 6.79 11.16
N ASP A 66 -21.74 6.47 12.29
CA ASP A 66 -21.86 7.25 13.51
C ASP A 66 -20.89 8.44 13.56
N GLU A 67 -19.84 8.42 12.74
CA GLU A 67 -18.70 9.35 12.87
C GLU A 67 -18.41 10.16 11.59
N ASN A 68 -19.16 9.93 10.49
CA ASN A 68 -18.88 10.49 9.16
C ASN A 68 -17.45 10.18 8.66
N GLU A 69 -16.88 9.07 9.14
CA GLU A 69 -15.53 8.64 8.78
C GLU A 69 -15.61 7.63 7.64
N TYR A 70 -14.61 7.68 6.77
CA TYR A 70 -14.50 6.75 5.65
C TYR A 70 -13.06 6.33 5.38
N ILE A 71 -12.95 5.15 4.76
CA ILE A 71 -11.73 4.62 4.17
C ILE A 71 -12.04 4.07 2.78
N PHE A 72 -11.22 4.45 1.80
CA PHE A 72 -11.26 3.94 0.44
C PHE A 72 -10.10 2.98 0.21
N PHE A 73 -10.38 1.93 -0.57
CA PHE A 73 -9.41 0.98 -1.08
C PHE A 73 -9.54 0.93 -2.60
N TYR A 74 -8.47 1.26 -3.30
CA TYR A 74 -8.39 1.17 -4.76
C TYR A 74 -7.46 0.01 -5.13
N PHE A 75 -8.02 -1.01 -5.78
CA PHE A 75 -7.30 -2.22 -6.18
C PHE A 75 -6.87 -2.10 -7.63
N PHE A 76 -5.57 -1.95 -7.87
CA PHE A 76 -5.00 -1.83 -9.19
C PHE A 76 -4.64 -3.20 -9.78
N THR A 77 -4.64 -3.27 -11.11
CA THR A 77 -4.19 -4.48 -11.83
C THR A 77 -2.69 -4.77 -11.63
N SER A 78 -1.92 -3.77 -11.19
CA SER A 78 -0.48 -3.89 -10.94
C SER A 78 0.00 -2.98 -9.82
N LYS A 79 1.13 -3.34 -9.21
CA LYS A 79 1.83 -2.50 -8.23
C LYS A 79 2.34 -1.20 -8.87
N GLU A 80 2.72 -1.21 -10.14
CA GLU A 80 3.09 -0.02 -10.89
C GLU A 80 1.93 0.96 -11.01
N GLY A 81 0.71 0.48 -11.28
CA GLY A 81 -0.51 1.29 -11.33
C GLY A 81 -0.78 2.01 -10.02
N ALA A 82 -0.80 1.27 -8.90
CA ALA A 82 -0.97 1.84 -7.56
C ALA A 82 0.10 2.89 -7.24
N ASN A 83 1.38 2.60 -7.57
CA ASN A 83 2.46 3.56 -7.34
C ASN A 83 2.38 4.81 -8.21
N LYS A 84 1.81 4.70 -9.42
CA LYS A 84 1.60 5.85 -10.32
C LYS A 84 0.49 6.73 -9.75
N TYR A 85 -0.66 6.16 -9.42
CA TYR A 85 -1.78 6.89 -8.82
C TYR A 85 -1.33 7.59 -7.53
N ALA A 86 -0.69 6.87 -6.60
CA ALA A 86 -0.18 7.46 -5.36
C ALA A 86 0.80 8.62 -5.60
N LYS A 87 1.56 8.63 -6.71
CA LYS A 87 2.46 9.74 -7.08
C LYS A 87 1.72 10.92 -7.70
N GLU A 88 0.68 10.66 -8.48
CA GLU A 88 -0.14 11.69 -9.12
C GLU A 88 -1.04 12.36 -8.08
N ASN A 89 -1.53 11.60 -7.10
CA ASN A 89 -2.35 12.06 -5.98
C ASN A 89 -1.53 12.47 -4.73
N LYS A 90 -0.19 12.42 -4.83
CA LYS A 90 0.76 12.87 -3.78
C LYS A 90 0.71 14.36 -3.44
N TYR A 91 -0.13 15.14 -4.13
CA TYR A 91 -0.52 16.48 -3.70
C TYR A 91 -0.99 16.50 -2.23
N SER A 92 -1.38 15.36 -1.66
CA SER A 92 -1.65 15.18 -0.23
C SER A 92 -0.58 15.78 0.71
N PHE A 93 0.73 15.58 0.54
CA PHE A 93 1.71 16.09 1.53
C PHE A 93 1.96 17.61 1.49
N ILE A 94 2.05 18.22 0.30
CA ILE A 94 2.23 19.68 0.19
C ILE A 94 0.93 20.38 0.59
N THR A 95 -0.22 19.84 0.18
CA THR A 95 -1.52 20.37 0.55
C THR A 95 -1.74 20.21 2.07
N TYR A 96 -1.18 19.17 2.71
CA TYR A 96 -1.14 18.97 4.17
C TYR A 96 -0.42 20.11 4.91
N LEU A 97 0.72 20.58 4.37
CA LEU A 97 1.41 21.73 4.98
C LEU A 97 0.58 23.01 4.84
N PHE A 98 -0.13 23.19 3.72
CA PHE A 98 -0.97 24.37 3.50
C PHE A 98 -2.24 24.35 4.35
N SER A 99 -2.88 23.22 4.53
CA SER A 99 -4.11 23.11 5.33
C SER A 99 -3.90 23.22 6.83
N ILE A 100 -2.77 22.71 7.36
CA ILE A 100 -2.34 22.99 8.74
C ILE A 100 -2.18 24.50 8.92
N ALA A 101 -1.58 25.18 7.93
CA ALA A 101 -1.43 26.63 7.96
C ALA A 101 -2.79 27.36 7.84
N LEU A 102 -3.81 26.75 7.23
CA LEU A 102 -5.14 27.31 6.99
C LEU A 102 -6.20 26.89 8.03
N GLY A 103 -5.88 25.99 8.96
CA GLY A 103 -6.74 25.60 10.08
C GLY A 103 -7.86 24.61 9.76
N ASP A 104 -7.75 23.87 8.65
CA ASP A 104 -8.76 22.89 8.23
C ASP A 104 -8.13 21.49 8.03
N PRO A 105 -8.07 20.66 9.09
CA PRO A 105 -7.33 19.41 9.08
C PRO A 105 -8.20 18.22 8.66
N THR A 106 -9.11 18.34 7.69
CA THR A 106 -9.73 17.15 7.08
C THR A 106 -8.73 16.48 6.14
N TRP A 107 -7.82 15.66 6.68
CA TRP A 107 -6.79 14.98 5.88
C TRP A 107 -7.16 13.53 5.65
N VAL A 108 -7.14 13.16 4.38
CA VAL A 108 -7.13 11.77 3.92
C VAL A 108 -5.66 11.30 3.95
N HIS A 109 -5.33 10.41 4.88
CA HIS A 109 -4.10 9.64 4.90
C HIS A 109 -4.06 8.71 3.68
N VAL A 110 -2.89 8.58 3.05
CA VAL A 110 -2.68 7.70 1.90
C VAL A 110 -1.60 6.68 2.22
N GLU A 111 -1.92 5.40 2.10
CA GLU A 111 -1.00 4.27 2.24
C GLU A 111 -1.05 3.41 0.97
N THR A 112 0.05 2.70 0.68
CA THR A 112 0.10 1.76 -0.44
C THR A 112 0.56 0.40 0.07
N TYR A 113 -0.20 -0.66 -0.25
CA TYR A 113 0.13 -2.04 0.05
C TYR A 113 0.00 -2.88 -1.22
N ASN A 114 1.11 -3.43 -1.72
CA ASN A 114 1.13 -4.13 -3.01
C ASN A 114 0.52 -3.28 -4.15
N ASN A 115 -0.60 -3.74 -4.71
CA ASN A 115 -1.39 -3.12 -5.76
C ASN A 115 -2.60 -2.37 -5.20
N ILE A 116 -2.64 -2.07 -3.91
CA ILE A 116 -3.76 -1.42 -3.23
C ILE A 116 -3.32 -0.04 -2.77
N GLU A 117 -4.09 0.98 -3.12
CA GLU A 117 -4.00 2.30 -2.50
C GLU A 117 -5.13 2.50 -1.52
N ILE A 118 -4.80 3.09 -0.38
CA ILE A 118 -5.67 3.14 0.79
C ILE A 118 -5.73 4.56 1.29
N GLU A 119 -6.93 5.13 1.28
CA GLU A 119 -7.19 6.52 1.60
C GLU A 119 -8.13 6.60 2.81
N TYR A 120 -7.73 7.19 3.93
CA TYR A 120 -8.57 7.20 5.15
C TYR A 120 -8.42 8.46 6.00
N ILE A 121 -9.48 8.86 6.70
CA ILE A 121 -9.43 10.01 7.62
C ILE A 121 -8.97 9.59 9.02
N ASP A 122 -9.49 8.49 9.55
CA ASP A 122 -9.15 7.98 10.88
C ASP A 122 -8.32 6.69 10.80
N LYS A 123 -7.26 6.62 11.60
CA LYS A 123 -6.40 5.42 11.73
C LYS A 123 -7.13 4.22 12.30
N GLU A 124 -8.19 4.41 13.08
CA GLU A 124 -9.02 3.32 13.60
C GLU A 124 -9.68 2.55 12.46
N LEU A 125 -10.18 3.25 11.43
CA LEU A 125 -10.72 2.62 10.22
C LEU A 125 -9.66 1.84 9.43
N TYR A 126 -8.37 2.14 9.57
CA TYR A 126 -7.29 1.41 8.89
C TYR A 126 -6.86 0.13 9.62
N LYS A 127 -7.09 0.02 10.94
CA LYS A 127 -6.60 -1.11 11.75
C LYS A 127 -7.09 -2.48 11.28
N PRO A 128 -8.38 -2.68 10.91
CA PRO A 128 -8.84 -3.98 10.44
C PRO A 128 -8.08 -4.48 9.22
N PHE A 129 -7.69 -3.58 8.31
CA PHE A 129 -6.87 -3.93 7.15
C PHE A 129 -5.48 -4.43 7.55
N LEU A 130 -4.84 -3.82 8.55
CA LEU A 130 -3.52 -4.27 9.03
C LEU A 130 -3.54 -5.72 9.53
N GLU A 131 -4.68 -6.24 9.99
CA GLU A 131 -4.83 -7.65 10.37
C GLU A 131 -4.81 -8.58 9.15
N LEU A 132 -5.31 -8.12 8.00
CA LEU A 132 -5.26 -8.88 6.74
C LEU A 132 -3.84 -8.99 6.19
N THR A 133 -2.95 -8.03 6.51
CA THR A 133 -1.55 -8.02 6.06
C THR A 133 -0.61 -8.93 6.85
N LYS A 134 -1.08 -9.51 7.97
CA LYS A 134 -0.34 -10.46 8.80
C LYS A 134 -0.45 -11.88 8.27
#